data_AF-A0A7Y2H8H2-F1
#
_entry.id   AF-A0A7Y2H8H2-F1
#
_cell.length_a   1.000
_cell.length_b   1.000
_cell.length_c   1.000
_cell.angle_alpha   90.00
_cell.angle_beta   90.00
_cell.angle_gamma   90.00
#
_symmetry.space_group_name_H-M   'P 1'
#
loop_
_entity.id
_entity.type
_entity.pdbx_description
1 polymer ?
#
loop_
_entity_poly.entity_id
_entity_poly.type
_entity_poly.pdbx_seq_one_letter_code
_entity_poly.pdbx_strand_id
1 'polypeptide(L)'
;LDSIHDEQESKAVKEKLTQLNKQIIEISISQMEDFCANVIQLQSQIGEKYLVMSDRAYNSYTAAQIDNILCFNKIIKMPVPIIEKYGGGGIRCMICEIFL
;
A
#
# COMPACT_ATOMS: atom_id res chain seq x y z
N LEU A 1 -10.10 -9.11 3.78
CA LEU A 1 -9.88 -9.88 2.52
C LEU A 1 -11.15 -9.84 1.64
N ASP A 2 -11.83 -8.71 1.65
CA ASP A 2 -13.27 -8.66 1.39
C ASP A 2 -13.60 -8.78 -0.10
N SER A 3 -12.60 -8.68 -0.98
CA SER A 3 -12.72 -8.90 -2.41
C SER A 3 -12.86 -10.39 -2.79
N ILE A 4 -12.48 -11.31 -1.91
CA ILE A 4 -12.57 -12.76 -2.13
C ILE A 4 -13.82 -13.27 -1.44
N HIS A 5 -14.86 -13.56 -2.22
CA HIS A 5 -16.20 -13.89 -1.71
C HIS A 5 -16.31 -15.37 -1.30
N ASP A 6 -15.52 -16.25 -1.92
CA ASP A 6 -15.44 -17.66 -1.52
C ASP A 6 -14.60 -17.81 -0.25
N GLU A 7 -15.20 -18.38 0.79
CA GLU A 7 -14.54 -18.54 2.10
C GLU A 7 -13.35 -19.49 2.05
N GLN A 8 -13.40 -20.54 1.22
CA GLN A 8 -12.31 -21.50 1.09
C GLN A 8 -11.11 -20.85 0.39
N GLU A 9 -11.35 -20.09 -0.67
CA GLU A 9 -10.31 -19.32 -1.36
C GLU A 9 -9.70 -18.25 -0.47
N SER A 10 -10.54 -17.48 0.24
CA SER A 10 -10.08 -16.42 1.16
C SER A 10 -9.19 -16.99 2.26
N LYS A 11 -9.60 -18.11 2.85
CA LYS A 11 -8.80 -18.83 3.84
C LYS A 11 -7.49 -19.34 3.26
N ALA A 12 -7.51 -19.99 2.09
CA ALA A 12 -6.32 -20.52 1.44
C ALA A 12 -5.30 -19.41 1.11
N VAL A 13 -5.77 -18.24 0.65
CA VAL A 13 -4.91 -17.07 0.40
C VAL A 13 -4.31 -16.55 1.71
N LYS A 14 -5.12 -16.40 2.76
CA LYS A 14 -4.64 -15.93 4.07
C LYS A 14 -3.58 -16.87 4.66
N GLU A 15 -3.81 -18.18 4.57
CA GLU A 15 -2.85 -19.20 5.03
C GLU A 15 -1.52 -19.10 4.28
N LYS A 16 -1.54 -19.03 2.94
CA LYS A 16 -0.33 -18.88 2.12
C LYS A 16 0.43 -17.59 2.44
N LEU A 17 -0.28 -16.47 2.64
CA LEU A 17 0.35 -15.20 3.01
C LEU A 17 0.97 -15.25 4.41
N THR A 18 0.29 -15.90 5.35
CA THR A 18 0.78 -16.05 6.74
C THR A 18 2.06 -16.88 6.81
N GLN A 19 2.21 -17.87 5.92
CA GLN A 19 3.44 -18.68 5.80
C GLN A 19 4.69 -17.87 5.39
N LEU A 20 4.52 -16.65 4.85
CA LEU A 20 5.64 -15.81 4.43
C LEU A 20 6.37 -15.12 5.59
N ASN A 21 5.93 -15.33 6.84
CA ASN A 21 6.43 -14.62 8.03
C ASN A 21 6.42 -13.09 7.85
N LYS A 22 5.45 -12.58 7.08
CA LYS A 22 5.23 -11.15 6.86
C LYS A 22 4.02 -10.69 7.66
N GLN A 23 4.06 -9.44 8.10
CA GLN A 23 2.89 -8.80 8.67
C GLN A 23 1.88 -8.50 7.57
N ILE A 24 0.63 -8.94 7.76
CA ILE A 24 -0.49 -8.64 6.88
C ILE A 24 -1.18 -7.38 7.39
N ILE A 25 -1.29 -6.38 6.53
CA ILE A 25 -2.12 -5.20 6.76
C ILE A 25 -3.33 -5.33 5.84
N GLU A 26 -4.47 -5.75 6.41
CA GLU A 26 -5.72 -5.83 5.65
C GLU A 26 -6.24 -4.42 5.36
N ILE A 27 -6.77 -4.21 4.14
CA ILE A 27 -7.45 -2.99 3.74
C ILE A 27 -8.88 -3.31 3.30
N SER A 28 -9.79 -2.36 3.49
CA SER A 28 -11.15 -2.46 2.97
C SER A 28 -11.22 -2.15 1.47
N ILE A 29 -12.37 -2.44 0.85
CA ILE A 29 -12.65 -2.04 -0.54
C ILE A 29 -12.61 -0.52 -0.69
N SER A 30 -13.17 0.24 0.26
CA SER A 30 -13.12 1.71 0.23
C SER A 30 -11.69 2.24 0.30
N GLN A 31 -10.84 1.61 1.11
CA GLN A 31 -9.41 1.95 1.16
C GLN A 31 -8.71 1.64 -0.16
N MET A 32 -9.04 0.51 -0.79
CA MET A 32 -8.51 0.17 -2.12
C MET A 32 -8.89 1.24 -3.17
N GLU A 33 -10.14 1.70 -3.17
CA GLU A 33 -10.63 2.77 -4.07
C GLU A 33 -9.95 4.12 -3.82
N ASP A 34 -9.41 4.32 -2.61
CA ASP A 34 -8.58 5.47 -2.23
C ASP A 34 -7.07 5.25 -2.45
N PHE A 35 -6.70 4.28 -3.29
CA PHE A 35 -5.31 3.99 -3.66
C PHE A 35 -4.43 3.53 -2.49
N CYS A 36 -5.01 3.05 -1.39
CA CYS A 36 -4.30 2.65 -0.18
C CYS A 36 -3.21 1.59 -0.46
N ALA A 37 -3.45 0.65 -1.38
CA ALA A 37 -2.46 -0.35 -1.83
C ALA A 37 -1.59 0.08 -3.04
N ASN A 38 -1.80 1.27 -3.62
CA ASN A 38 -1.01 1.78 -4.76
C ASN A 38 0.21 2.59 -4.27
N VAL A 39 1.03 1.95 -3.45
CA VAL A 39 2.18 2.54 -2.76
C VAL A 39 3.46 1.79 -3.10
N ILE A 40 4.63 2.41 -2.95
CA ILE A 40 5.92 1.77 -3.27
C ILE A 40 6.96 2.06 -2.19
N GLN A 41 7.72 1.04 -1.82
CA GLN A 41 8.87 1.20 -0.92
C GLN A 41 10.09 1.58 -1.76
N LEU A 42 10.74 2.68 -1.40
CA LEU A 42 12.02 3.11 -1.96
C LEU A 42 13.08 3.09 -0.88
N GLN A 43 14.34 2.88 -1.30
CA GLN A 43 15.49 2.94 -0.42
C GLN A 43 16.39 4.11 -0.83
N SER A 44 16.77 4.94 0.14
CA SER A 44 17.74 6.00 -0.07
C SER A 44 19.16 5.46 -0.23
N GLN A 45 20.09 6.30 -0.70
CA GLN A 45 21.51 5.96 -0.83
C GLN A 45 22.16 5.57 0.51
N ILE A 46 21.64 6.07 1.64
CA ILE A 46 22.12 5.74 2.98
C ILE A 46 21.40 4.53 3.59
N GLY A 47 20.54 3.85 2.81
CA GLY A 47 19.88 2.62 3.21
C GLY A 47 18.53 2.80 3.92
N GLU A 48 18.09 4.03 4.21
CA GLU A 48 16.79 4.29 4.84
C GLU A 48 15.64 3.94 3.89
N LYS A 49 14.61 3.29 4.42
CA LYS A 49 13.41 2.86 3.68
C LYS A 49 12.28 3.86 3.86
N TYR A 50 11.65 4.19 2.74
CA TYR A 50 10.48 5.07 2.68
C TYR A 50 9.35 4.38 1.95
N LEU A 51 8.16 4.40 2.51
CA LEU A 51 6.94 4.04 1.81
C LEU A 51 6.33 5.32 1.23
N VAL A 52 6.28 5.41 -0.10
CA VAL A 52 5.76 6.58 -0.82
C VAL A 52 4.31 6.34 -1.22
N MET A 53 3.45 7.30 -0.89
CA MET A 53 2.00 7.22 -1.10
C MET A 53 1.39 8.59 -1.37
N SER A 54 0.14 8.63 -1.85
CA SER A 54 -0.57 9.91 -2.02
C SER A 54 -1.15 10.38 -0.68
N ASP A 55 -1.50 11.66 -0.58
CA ASP A 55 -2.29 12.15 0.55
C ASP A 55 -3.63 11.42 0.67
N ARG A 56 -4.25 11.05 -0.45
CA ARG A 56 -5.51 10.30 -0.47
C ARG A 56 -5.34 8.90 0.14
N ALA A 57 -4.31 8.17 -0.28
CA ALA A 57 -3.97 6.87 0.30
C ALA A 57 -3.65 6.99 1.79
N TYR A 58 -2.81 7.96 2.18
CA TYR A 58 -2.44 8.19 3.58
C TYR A 58 -3.66 8.43 4.47
N ASN A 59 -4.57 9.30 4.05
CA ASN A 59 -5.76 9.66 4.82
C ASN A 59 -6.79 8.53 4.88
N SER A 60 -6.67 7.52 4.01
CA SER A 60 -7.56 6.35 4.02
C SER A 60 -7.14 5.30 5.06
N TYR A 61 -5.87 5.26 5.46
CA TYR A 61 -5.39 4.35 6.50
C TYR A 61 -5.97 4.68 7.88
N THR A 62 -6.17 3.65 8.69
CA THR A 62 -6.41 3.80 10.13
C THR A 62 -5.10 4.13 10.85
N ALA A 63 -5.20 4.73 12.03
CA ALA A 63 -4.02 5.01 12.87
C ALA A 63 -3.20 3.73 13.13
N ALA A 64 -3.85 2.62 13.46
CA ALA A 64 -3.18 1.34 13.69
C ALA A 64 -2.47 0.81 12.44
N GLN A 65 -3.01 1.01 11.23
CA GLN A 65 -2.32 0.64 9.99
C GLN A 65 -1.09 1.53 9.75
N ILE A 66 -1.21 2.84 9.99
CA ILE A 66 -0.07 3.77 9.90
C ILE A 66 1.04 3.39 10.90
N ASP A 67 0.69 3.11 12.15
CA ASP A 67 1.66 2.69 13.17
C ASP A 67 2.41 1.41 12.73
N ASN A 68 1.66 0.42 12.21
CA ASN A 68 2.25 -0.79 11.67
C ASN A 68 3.19 -0.54 10.48
N ILE A 69 2.84 0.41 9.59
CA ILE A 69 3.71 0.80 8.47
C ILE A 69 5.00 1.45 8.97
N LEU A 70 4.88 2.33 9.97
CA LEU A 70 5.99 3.08 10.55
C LEU A 70 7.04 2.19 11.24
N CYS A 71 6.64 1.01 11.71
CA CYS A 71 7.56 -0.01 12.23
C CYS A 71 8.60 -0.48 11.18
N PHE A 72 8.30 -0.36 9.89
CA PHE A 72 9.16 -0.86 8.81
C PHE A 72 9.71 0.25 7.89
N ASN A 73 9.05 1.40 7.83
CA ASN A 73 9.33 2.46 6.87
C ASN A 73 9.08 3.84 7.45
N LYS A 74 9.84 4.85 7.01
CA LYS A 74 9.34 6.23 7.08
C LYS A 74 8.28 6.43 5.99
N ILE A 75 7.37 7.39 6.16
CA ILE A 75 6.35 7.69 5.14
C ILE A 75 6.71 8.99 4.42
N ILE A 76 6.61 8.97 3.08
CA ILE A 76 6.60 10.17 2.26
C ILE A 76 5.23 10.23 1.59
N LYS A 77 4.51 11.34 1.77
CA LYS A 77 3.21 11.55 1.15
C LYS A 77 3.16 12.87 0.39
N MET A 78 2.42 12.88 -0.71
CA MET A 78 2.23 14.07 -1.54
C MET A 78 0.86 14.06 -2.22
N PRO A 79 0.28 15.24 -2.52
CA PRO A 79 -0.98 15.32 -3.24
C PRO A 79 -0.76 15.05 -4.73
N VAL A 80 -1.53 14.13 -5.32
CA VAL A 80 -1.59 13.88 -6.78
C VAL A 80 -3.04 13.89 -7.33
N PRO A 81 -3.86 14.90 -6.95
CA PRO A 81 -5.31 14.85 -7.14
C PRO A 81 -5.75 14.78 -8.59
N ILE A 82 -5.00 15.38 -9.52
CA ILE A 82 -5.35 15.38 -10.95
C ILE A 82 -5.18 13.98 -11.54
N ILE A 83 -4.09 13.29 -11.22
CA ILE A 83 -3.78 11.96 -11.75
C ILE A 83 -4.75 10.93 -11.16
N GLU A 84 -5.02 11.00 -9.86
CA GLU A 84 -5.95 10.08 -9.20
C GLU A 84 -7.40 10.29 -9.67
N LYS A 85 -7.83 11.54 -9.88
CA LYS A 85 -9.21 11.86 -10.26
C LYS A 85 -9.49 11.63 -11.74
N TYR A 86 -8.55 11.99 -12.62
CA TYR A 86 -8.78 12.00 -14.07
C TYR A 86 -7.96 10.95 -14.83
N GLY A 87 -6.81 10.54 -14.29
CA GLY A 87 -5.95 9.52 -14.90
C GLY A 87 -6.17 8.10 -14.36
N GLY A 88 -6.84 7.94 -13.21
CA GLY A 88 -7.07 6.65 -12.56
C GLY A 88 -5.80 5.97 -12.02
N GLY A 89 -4.68 6.69 -11.95
CA GLY A 89 -3.40 6.19 -11.44
C GLY A 89 -3.10 6.68 -10.03
N GLY A 90 -2.38 5.88 -9.24
CA GLY A 90 -1.81 6.28 -7.95
C GLY A 90 -0.30 6.52 -8.02
N ILE A 91 0.32 6.81 -6.87
CA ILE A 91 1.76 7.14 -6.78
C ILE A 91 2.65 6.05 -7.36
N ARG A 92 2.38 4.77 -7.06
CA ARG A 92 3.20 3.68 -7.59
C ARG A 92 3.17 3.63 -9.12
N CYS A 93 2.04 3.97 -9.74
CA CYS A 93 1.91 3.99 -11.21
C CYS A 93 2.74 5.11 -11.87
N MET A 94 3.19 6.11 -11.11
CA MET A 94 4.00 7.24 -11.60
C MET A 94 5.50 6.99 -11.50
N ILE A 95 5.93 5.85 -10.96
CA ILE A 95 7.33 5.53 -10.67
C ILE A 95 7.74 4.32 -11.51
N CYS A 96 8.85 4.44 -12.23
CA CYS A 96 9.47 3.36 -12.99
C CYS A 96 10.85 3.05 -12.40
N GLU A 97 11.02 1.85 -11.87
CA GLU A 97 12.32 1.37 -11.41
C GLU A 97 13.17 0.97 -12.63
N ILE A 98 14.36 1.56 -12.76
CA ILE A 98 15.32 1.22 -13.80
C ILE A 98 16.39 0.33 -13.15
N PHE A 99 16.36 -0.96 -13.47
CA PHE A 99 17.40 -1.92 -13.06
C PHE A 99 18.42 -2.03 -14.22
N LEU A 100 19.64 -1.54 -13.99
CA LEU A 100 20.77 -1.62 -14.93
C LEU A 100 21.67 -2.81 -14.62
#